data_AF-A0A183M6P8-F1
#
_entry.id   AF-A0A183M6P8-F1
#
_cell.length_a   1.000
_cell.length_b   1.000
_cell.length_c   1.000
_cell.angle_alpha   90.00
_cell.angle_beta   90.00
_cell.angle_gamma   90.00
#
_symmetry.space_group_name_H-M   'P 1'
#
loop_
_entity.id
_entity.type
_entity.pdbx_description
1 polymer ?
#
loop_
_entity_poly.entity_id
_entity_poly.type
_entity_poly.pdbx_seq_one_letter_code
_entity_poly.pdbx_strand_id
1 'polypeptide(L)'
;MAVRQIKNGKAAGPDNMPAEALKSDIEATTNMLHLLFKKIWEEKQLPMDRKERHLVNIPKKGDLSKCENYRGITLLSIPEKVFNRVLLNRMKDAVDA
;
A
#
# COMPACT_ATOMS: atom_id res chain seq x y z
N MET A 1 11.89 -3.62 10.10
CA MET A 1 11.11 -2.38 9.85
C MET A 1 10.28 -2.53 8.58
N ALA A 2 8.99 -2.15 8.60
CA ALA A 2 8.05 -2.38 7.51
C ALA A 2 8.45 -1.69 6.18
N VAL A 3 9.06 -0.49 6.24
CA VAL A 3 9.55 0.24 5.05
C VAL A 3 10.53 -0.60 4.22
N ARG A 4 11.46 -1.30 4.87
CA ARG A 4 12.42 -2.18 4.20
C ARG A 4 11.78 -3.40 3.54
N GLN A 5 10.60 -3.81 3.99
CA GLN A 5 9.90 -5.01 3.50
C GLN A 5 9.10 -4.73 2.22
N ILE A 6 8.89 -3.47 1.83
CA ILE A 6 8.26 -3.12 0.56
C ILE A 6 9.21 -3.49 -0.59
N LYS A 7 8.69 -4.03 -1.70
CA LYS A 7 9.51 -4.43 -2.85
C LYS A 7 9.84 -3.23 -3.74
N ASN A 8 11.08 -3.18 -4.23
CA ASN A 8 11.53 -2.26 -5.28
C ASN A 8 10.99 -2.68 -6.65
N GLY A 9 11.03 -1.77 -7.61
CA GLY A 9 10.62 -2.01 -9.01
C GLY A 9 9.13 -2.32 -9.16
N LYS A 10 8.30 -1.82 -8.24
CA LYS A 10 6.84 -1.93 -8.32
C LYS A 10 6.25 -0.62 -8.81
N ALA A 11 5.12 -0.71 -9.51
CA ALA A 11 4.36 0.46 -9.93
C ALA A 11 4.06 1.35 -8.71
N ALA A 12 4.28 2.65 -8.91
CA ALA A 12 3.90 3.69 -7.96
C ALA A 12 2.39 3.68 -7.74
N GLY A 13 1.94 4.20 -6.59
CA GLY A 13 0.52 4.37 -6.34
C GLY A 13 -0.06 5.58 -7.08
N PRO A 14 -1.30 5.96 -6.77
CA PRO A 14 -1.92 7.21 -7.24
C PRO A 14 -1.12 8.46 -6.85
N ASP A 15 -0.27 8.36 -5.82
CA ASP A 15 0.66 9.38 -5.36
C ASP A 15 1.89 9.54 -6.27
N ASN A 16 2.07 8.67 -7.27
CA ASN A 16 3.22 8.62 -8.17
C ASN A 16 4.57 8.46 -7.46
N MET A 17 4.57 8.04 -6.19
CA MET A 17 5.80 7.83 -5.42
C MET A 17 6.27 6.37 -5.56
N PRO A 18 7.51 6.13 -6.00
CA PRO A 18 8.09 4.78 -6.00
C PRO A 18 8.53 4.36 -4.59
N ALA A 19 8.70 3.06 -4.37
CA ALA A 19 9.13 2.53 -3.07
C ALA A 19 10.55 2.99 -2.69
N GLU A 20 11.37 3.21 -3.70
CA GLU A 20 12.75 3.69 -3.63
C GLU A 20 12.82 5.09 -3.04
N ALA A 21 11.84 5.95 -3.31
CA ALA A 21 11.79 7.30 -2.74
C ALA A 21 11.70 7.24 -1.22
N LEU A 22 10.83 6.38 -0.67
CA LEU A 22 10.69 6.17 0.78
C LEU A 22 11.88 5.45 1.42
N LYS A 23 12.74 4.83 0.61
CA LYS A 23 13.95 4.14 1.08
C LYS A 23 15.21 4.96 0.95
N SER A 24 15.15 6.11 0.26
CA SER A 24 16.29 7.01 0.08
C SER A 24 16.77 7.59 1.42
N ASP A 25 15.82 8.00 2.27
CA ASP A 25 16.04 8.37 3.66
C ASP A 25 15.05 7.62 4.55
N ILE A 26 15.48 6.47 5.05
CA ILE A 26 14.64 5.59 5.87
C ILE A 26 14.32 6.24 7.21
N GLU A 27 15.24 7.01 7.79
CA GLU A 27 15.06 7.58 9.13
C GLU A 27 14.01 8.70 9.10
N ALA A 28 14.20 9.68 8.21
CA ALA A 28 13.24 10.77 8.03
C ALA A 28 11.86 10.24 7.64
N THR A 29 11.81 9.32 6.67
CA THR A 29 10.55 8.71 6.21
C THR A 29 9.86 7.95 7.33
N THR A 30 10.60 7.19 8.13
CA THR A 30 10.01 6.44 9.25
C THR A 30 9.43 7.39 10.29
N ASN A 31 10.13 8.47 10.64
CA ASN A 31 9.65 9.44 11.62
C ASN A 31 8.35 10.11 11.14
N MET A 32 8.30 10.51 9.87
CA MET A 32 7.08 11.07 9.26
C MET A 32 5.92 10.07 9.23
N LEU A 33 6.17 8.83 8.77
CA LEU A 33 5.15 7.79 8.70
C LEU A 33 4.65 7.39 10.09
N HIS A 34 5.54 7.34 11.09
CA HIS A 34 5.16 7.01 12.46
C HIS A 34 4.17 8.03 13.02
N LEU A 35 4.45 9.33 12.87
CA LEU A 35 3.55 10.39 13.30
C LEU A 35 2.18 10.28 12.61
N LEU A 36 2.19 10.06 11.29
CA LEU A 36 0.97 9.89 10.50
C LEU A 36 0.15 8.68 10.97
N PHE A 37 0.79 7.52 11.12
CA PHE A 37 0.12 6.28 11.52
C PHE A 37 -0.39 6.33 12.96
N LYS A 38 0.33 7.01 13.85
CA LYS A 38 -0.12 7.27 15.22
C LYS A 38 -1.41 8.08 15.21
N LYS A 39 -1.46 9.18 14.44
CA LYS A 39 -2.66 10.00 14.28
C LYS A 39 -3.84 9.19 13.73
N ILE A 40 -3.62 8.40 12.69
CA ILE A 40 -4.64 7.50 12.12
C ILE A 40 -5.16 6.51 13.17
N TRP A 41 -4.26 5.95 13.99
CA TRP A 41 -4.62 5.00 15.03
C TRP A 41 -5.47 5.64 16.15
N GLU A 42 -5.08 6.84 16.59
CA GLU A 42 -5.76 7.58 17.65
C GLU A 42 -7.12 8.12 17.20
N GLU A 43 -7.19 8.71 16.01
CA GLU A 43 -8.43 9.30 15.47
C GLU A 43 -9.37 8.23 14.88
N LYS A 44 -8.88 7.01 14.66
CA LYS A 44 -9.58 5.92 13.96
C LYS A 44 -10.12 6.30 12.58
N GLN A 45 -9.55 7.35 11.98
CA GLN A 45 -9.92 7.83 10.66
C GLN A 45 -8.71 7.69 9.73
N LEU A 46 -8.96 7.08 8.57
CA LEU A 46 -8.08 7.25 7.42
C LEU A 46 -8.35 8.64 6.82
N PRO A 47 -7.34 9.33 6.27
CA PRO A 47 -7.58 10.53 5.46
C PRO A 47 -8.72 10.26 4.46
N MET A 48 -9.73 11.13 4.44
CA MET A 48 -10.96 10.96 3.64
C MET A 48 -10.66 10.77 2.14
N ASP A 49 -9.57 11.36 1.67
CA ASP A 49 -9.02 11.26 0.31
C ASP A 49 -8.69 9.81 -0.12
N ARG A 50 -8.65 8.87 0.84
CA ARG A 50 -8.37 7.43 0.61
C ARG A 50 -9.62 6.56 0.46
N LYS A 51 -10.83 7.10 0.53
CA LYS A 51 -12.05 6.29 0.33
C LYS A 51 -12.17 5.79 -1.11
N GLU A 52 -11.55 6.50 -2.06
CA GLU A 52 -11.58 6.13 -3.47
C GLU A 52 -10.45 5.15 -3.80
N ARG A 53 -10.82 3.94 -4.18
CA ARG A 53 -9.86 2.90 -4.58
C ARG A 53 -9.51 3.07 -6.04
N HIS A 54 -8.21 3.25 -6.33
CA HIS A 54 -7.73 3.27 -7.71
C HIS A 54 -7.70 1.86 -8.29
N LEU A 55 -8.76 1.48 -9.01
CA LEU A 55 -8.90 0.16 -9.65
C LEU A 55 -8.23 0.17 -11.03
N VAL A 56 -7.28 -0.74 -11.22
CA VAL A 56 -6.61 -0.98 -12.51
C VAL A 56 -6.97 -2.37 -13.00
N ASN A 57 -7.39 -2.48 -14.27
CA ASN A 57 -7.72 -3.76 -14.89
C ASN A 57 -6.47 -4.36 -15.56
N ILE A 58 -6.04 -5.53 -15.11
CA ILE A 58 -4.97 -6.29 -15.74
C ILE A 58 -5.59 -7.32 -16.69
N PRO A 59 -5.21 -7.35 -17.98
CA PRO A 59 -5.68 -8.36 -18.91
C PRO A 59 -5.16 -9.75 -18.52
N LYS A 60 -6.04 -10.74 -18.53
CA LYS A 60 -5.72 -12.17 -18.45
C LYS A 60 -5.60 -12.74 -19.86
N LYS A 61 -5.14 -13.99 -19.96
CA LYS A 61 -5.15 -14.74 -21.22
C LYS A 61 -6.59 -14.96 -21.69
N GLY A 62 -6.85 -14.82 -22.99
CA GLY A 62 -8.15 -15.04 -23.61
C GLY A 62 -8.55 -13.89 -24.53
N ASP A 63 -9.84 -13.84 -24.85
CA ASP A 63 -10.43 -12.79 -25.67
C ASP A 63 -10.59 -11.49 -24.87
N LEU A 64 -9.83 -10.45 -25.25
CA LEU A 64 -9.81 -9.16 -24.55
C LEU A 64 -11.08 -8.32 -24.74
N SER A 65 -12.02 -8.76 -25.59
CA SER A 65 -13.34 -8.13 -25.70
C SER A 65 -14.29 -8.51 -24.55
N LYS A 66 -13.99 -9.60 -23.82
CA LYS A 66 -14.83 -10.08 -22.71
C LYS A 66 -14.36 -9.54 -21.36
N CYS A 67 -15.27 -8.91 -20.62
CA CYS A 67 -14.98 -8.32 -19.30
C CYS A 67 -14.41 -9.33 -18.28
N GLU A 68 -14.84 -10.59 -18.33
CA GLU A 68 -14.37 -11.67 -17.44
C GLU A 68 -12.86 -11.97 -17.56
N ASN A 69 -12.27 -11.64 -18.73
CA ASN A 69 -10.85 -11.79 -19.01
C ASN A 69 -10.00 -10.65 -18.43
N TYR A 70 -10.57 -9.78 -17.59
CA TYR A 70 -9.82 -8.80 -16.82
C TYR A 70 -9.77 -9.16 -15.34
N ARG A 71 -8.66 -8.80 -14.68
CA ARG A 71 -8.50 -8.85 -13.23
C ARG A 71 -8.38 -7.44 -12.70
N GLY A 72 -9.37 -6.98 -11.96
CA GLY A 72 -9.25 -5.74 -11.19
C GLY A 72 -8.22 -5.90 -10.07
N ILE A 73 -7.29 -4.95 -9.97
CA ILE A 73 -6.40 -4.79 -8.82
C ILE A 73 -6.55 -3.39 -8.25
N THR A 74 -6.47 -3.26 -6.94
CA THR A 74 -6.39 -1.94 -6.30
C THR A 74 -4.93 -1.52 -6.21
N LEU A 75 -4.60 -0.37 -6.78
CA LEU A 75 -3.28 0.21 -6.70
C LEU A 75 -3.19 1.12 -5.46
N LEU A 76 -2.46 0.66 -4.44
CA LEU A 76 -2.24 1.40 -3.20
C LEU A 76 -0.98 2.27 -3.28
N SER A 77 -1.03 3.43 -2.62
CA SER A 77 0.13 4.28 -2.34
C SER A 77 1.20 3.52 -1.55
N ILE A 78 2.46 3.95 -1.63
CA ILE A 78 3.54 3.28 -0.89
C ILE A 78 3.34 3.42 0.63
N PRO A 79 3.00 4.61 1.19
CA PRO A 79 2.69 4.73 2.61
C PRO A 79 1.58 3.78 3.09
N GLU A 80 0.52 3.56 2.30
CA GLU A 80 -0.54 2.58 2.64
C GLU A 80 -0.01 1.15 2.66
N LYS A 81 0.81 0.77 1.66
CA LYS A 81 1.45 -0.55 1.65
C LYS A 81 2.31 -0.75 2.90
N VAL A 82 3.02 0.28 3.34
CA VAL A 82 3.79 0.24 4.60
C VAL A 82 2.86 0.06 5.80
N PHE A 83 1.77 0.83 5.89
CA PHE A 83 0.80 0.72 6.99
C PHE A 83 0.18 -0.68 7.07
N ASN A 84 -0.30 -1.20 5.94
CA ASN A 84 -0.85 -2.55 5.85
C ASN A 84 0.18 -3.61 6.26
N ARG A 85 1.46 -3.39 5.92
CA ARG A 85 2.53 -4.30 6.34
C ARG A 85 2.79 -4.24 7.85
N VAL A 86 2.70 -3.07 8.48
CA VAL A 86 2.77 -2.92 9.94
C VAL A 86 1.62 -3.68 10.61
N LEU A 87 0.39 -3.50 10.13
CA LEU A 87 -0.78 -4.21 10.66
C LEU A 87 -0.65 -5.72 10.49
N LEU A 88 -0.30 -6.18 9.30
CA LEU A 88 -0.10 -7.61 9.02
C LEU A 88 0.95 -8.20 9.96
N ASN A 89 2.10 -7.54 10.13
CA ASN A 89 3.15 -8.04 11.02
C ASN A 89 2.70 -8.13 12.49
N ARG A 90 1.76 -7.27 12.93
CA ARG A 90 1.20 -7.33 14.30
C ARG A 90 0.15 -8.43 14.47
N MET A 91 -0.64 -8.69 13.43
CA MET A 91 -1.70 -9.68 13.45
C MET A 91 -1.21 -11.09 13.11
N LYS A 92 -0.06 -11.21 12.45
CA LYS A 92 0.42 -12.46 11.87
C LYS A 92 0.41 -13.61 12.88
N ASP A 93 0.99 -13.39 14.05
CA ASP A 93 1.11 -14.43 15.07
C ASP A 93 -0.24 -14.86 15.64
N ALA A 94 -1.27 -14.02 15.56
CA ALA A 94 -2.63 -14.35 15.99
C ALA A 94 -3.47 -15.00 14.88
N VAL A 95 -3.11 -14.80 13.61
CA VAL A 95 -3.82 -15.36 12.45
C VAL A 95 -3.26 -16.73 12.06
N ASP A 96 -1.95 -16.91 12.21
CA ASP A 96 -1.24 -18.14 11.86
C ASP A 96 -1.14 -19.15 13.03
N ALA A 97 -1.68 -18.80 14.21
CA ALA A 97 -1.82 -19.70 15.37
C ALA A 97 -3.06 -20.59 15.26
#